data_AF-A0A5B9WIM9-F1
#
_entry.id   AF-A0A5B9WIM9-F1
#
_cell.length_a   1.000
_cell.length_b   1.000
_cell.length_c   1.000
_cell.angle_alpha   90.00
_cell.angle_beta   90.00
_cell.angle_gamma   90.00
#
_symmetry.space_group_name_H-M   'P 1'
#
loop_
_entity.id
_entity.type
_entity.pdbx_description
1 polymer ?
#
loop_
_entity_poly.entity_id
_entity_poly.type
_entity_poly.pdbx_seq_one_letter_code
_entity_poly.pdbx_strand_id
1 'polypeptide(L)'
;MRNVVQFVREALINNFRELDRWFQADEDLLHFKPSPEQWNIREVLEHISLTNYFLLLIINKSTRRALARKLDGLILMAPHDYEEKFRQIETVSSKSFGWVNPDHLEPSGIRDMAEVRALLKQQFAQCMYNLSLLKNGEGRLVKTEMTRERSRKTGYLSIHLFPHPAHRPPPVTNAGAARAI
;
A
#
# COMPACT_ATOMS: atom_id res chain seq x y z
N MET A 1 -16.87 3.31 13.94
CA MET A 1 -16.79 2.26 12.89
C MET A 1 -17.29 2.70 11.52
N ARG A 2 -18.43 3.43 11.36
CA ARG A 2 -18.88 4.01 10.07
C ARG A 2 -17.83 4.92 9.38
N ASN A 3 -16.80 5.35 10.12
CA ASN A 3 -15.76 6.25 9.66
C ASN A 3 -14.71 5.56 8.76
N VAL A 4 -14.30 4.32 9.03
CA VAL A 4 -13.16 3.69 8.29
C VAL A 4 -13.48 3.40 6.82
N VAL A 5 -14.63 2.79 6.53
CA VAL A 5 -15.02 2.49 5.13
C VAL A 5 -15.19 3.78 4.33
N GLN A 6 -15.75 4.82 4.95
CA GLN A 6 -15.92 6.12 4.32
C GLN A 6 -14.57 6.80 4.09
N PHE A 7 -13.69 6.80 5.10
CA PHE A 7 -12.33 7.32 5.00
C PHE A 7 -11.55 6.64 3.87
N VAL A 8 -11.56 5.30 3.80
CA VAL A 8 -10.86 4.57 2.73
C VAL A 8 -11.46 4.90 1.37
N ARG A 9 -12.78 5.05 1.27
CA ARG A 9 -13.46 5.46 0.03
C ARG A 9 -13.00 6.85 -0.42
N GLU A 10 -12.98 7.81 0.50
CA GLU A 10 -12.55 9.19 0.21
C GLU A 10 -11.08 9.24 -0.19
N ALA A 11 -10.21 8.52 0.53
CA ALA A 11 -8.80 8.39 0.18
C ALA A 11 -8.61 7.79 -1.22
N LEU A 12 -9.33 6.71 -1.58
CA LEU A 12 -9.28 6.13 -2.93
C LEU A 12 -9.71 7.14 -4.00
N ILE A 13 -10.81 7.87 -3.78
CA ILE A 13 -11.33 8.84 -4.73
C ILE A 13 -10.34 10.01 -4.91
N ASN A 14 -9.83 10.56 -3.80
CA ASN A 14 -8.94 11.72 -3.83
C ASN A 14 -7.60 11.36 -4.47
N ASN A 15 -6.99 10.25 -4.05
CA ASN A 15 -5.72 9.80 -4.61
C ASN A 15 -5.85 9.45 -6.09
N PHE A 16 -6.95 8.80 -6.50
CA PHE A 16 -7.16 8.48 -7.92
C PHE A 16 -7.38 9.74 -8.76
N ARG A 17 -8.15 10.72 -8.26
CA ARG A 17 -8.32 12.01 -8.93
C ARG A 17 -7.00 12.74 -9.09
N GLU A 18 -6.18 12.77 -8.05
CA GLU A 18 -4.86 13.39 -8.09
C GLU A 18 -3.95 12.68 -9.10
N LEU A 19 -3.93 11.35 -9.08
CA LEU A 19 -3.17 10.53 -10.03
C LEU A 19 -3.61 10.77 -11.48
N ASP A 20 -4.92 10.80 -11.73
CA ASP A 20 -5.49 10.95 -13.08
C ASP A 20 -5.13 12.30 -13.73
N ARG A 21 -4.87 13.35 -12.93
CA ARG A 21 -4.40 14.65 -13.43
C ARG A 21 -3.03 14.57 -14.11
N TRP A 22 -2.16 13.66 -13.68
CA TRP A 22 -0.83 13.52 -14.28
C TRP A 22 -0.87 13.02 -15.72
N PHE A 23 -1.95 12.35 -16.14
CA PHE A 23 -2.17 11.99 -17.54
C PHE A 23 -2.57 13.18 -18.42
N GLN A 24 -2.72 14.38 -17.86
CA GLN A 24 -3.01 15.61 -18.58
C GLN A 24 -1.81 16.58 -18.52
N ALA A 25 -0.67 16.15 -17.96
CA ALA A 25 0.55 16.93 -18.00
C ALA A 25 1.09 17.05 -19.43
N ASP A 26 1.80 18.15 -19.70
CA ASP A 26 2.46 18.39 -20.99
C ASP A 26 3.50 17.30 -21.28
N GLU A 27 3.69 16.98 -22.57
CA GLU A 27 4.58 15.90 -23.02
C GLU A 27 6.02 16.08 -22.51
N ASP A 28 6.53 17.31 -22.51
CA ASP A 28 7.86 17.64 -21.99
C ASP A 28 8.00 17.26 -20.51
N LEU A 29 6.96 17.52 -19.72
CA LEU A 29 6.94 17.20 -18.29
C LEU A 29 6.80 15.70 -18.08
N LEU A 30 6.02 15.01 -18.91
CA LEU A 30 5.88 13.55 -18.87
C LEU A 30 7.20 12.82 -19.12
N HIS A 31 8.04 13.37 -20.00
CA HIS A 31 9.34 12.80 -20.38
C HIS A 31 10.52 13.29 -19.55
N PHE A 32 10.35 14.34 -18.76
CA PHE A 32 11.41 14.88 -17.91
C PHE A 32 11.91 13.84 -16.90
N LYS A 33 13.22 13.54 -16.96
CA LYS A 33 13.95 12.74 -15.96
C LYS A 33 14.78 13.66 -15.07
N PRO A 34 14.51 13.72 -13.74
CA PRO A 34 15.28 14.59 -12.86
C PRO A 34 16.74 14.16 -12.66
N SER A 35 17.02 12.85 -12.72
CA SER A 35 18.37 12.29 -12.82
C SER A 35 18.37 10.98 -13.63
N PRO A 36 19.51 10.50 -14.13
CA PRO A 36 19.59 9.25 -14.91
C PRO A 36 19.04 8.01 -14.19
N GLU A 37 19.11 7.99 -12.86
CA GLU A 37 18.68 6.89 -11.99
C GLU A 37 17.23 7.03 -11.51
N GLN A 38 16.56 8.13 -11.86
CA GLN A 38 15.18 8.40 -11.46
C GLN A 38 14.20 8.14 -12.60
N TRP A 39 12.99 7.76 -12.22
CA TRP A 39 11.90 7.57 -13.16
C TRP A 39 11.28 8.91 -13.57
N ASN A 40 10.91 9.04 -14.85
CA ASN A 40 10.01 10.10 -15.30
C ASN A 40 8.56 9.79 -14.91
N ILE A 41 7.64 10.72 -15.18
CA ILE A 41 6.23 10.57 -14.78
C ILE A 41 5.59 9.35 -15.45
N ARG A 42 5.91 9.06 -16.72
CA ARG A 42 5.36 7.89 -17.44
C ARG A 42 5.74 6.58 -16.75
N GLU A 43 7.01 6.46 -16.38
CA GLU A 43 7.57 5.32 -15.67
C GLU A 43 6.94 5.20 -14.27
N VAL A 44 6.72 6.30 -13.56
CA VAL A 44 6.01 6.31 -12.26
C VAL A 44 4.57 5.83 -12.41
N LEU A 45 3.81 6.33 -13.40
CA LEU A 45 2.43 5.92 -13.65
C LEU A 45 2.32 4.44 -14.03
N GLU A 46 3.25 3.95 -14.86
CA GLU A 46 3.36 2.52 -15.19
C GLU A 46 3.66 1.69 -13.93
N HIS A 47 4.64 2.10 -13.13
CA HIS A 47 5.01 1.41 -11.89
C HIS A 47 3.83 1.30 -10.91
N ILE A 48 3.04 2.36 -10.76
CA ILE A 48 1.83 2.34 -9.92
C ILE A 48 0.86 1.27 -10.43
N SER A 49 0.65 1.17 -11.75
CA SER A 49 -0.24 0.17 -12.35
C SER A 49 0.26 -1.27 -12.08
N LEU A 50 1.57 -1.50 -12.16
CA LEU A 50 2.20 -2.79 -11.88
C LEU A 50 2.04 -3.16 -10.40
N THR A 51 2.34 -2.23 -9.50
CA THR A 51 2.22 -2.44 -8.05
C THR A 51 0.76 -2.74 -7.67
N ASN A 52 -0.19 -1.95 -8.18
CA ASN A 52 -1.62 -2.14 -7.92
C ASN A 52 -2.11 -3.53 -8.32
N TYR A 53 -1.60 -4.11 -9.41
CA TYR A 53 -1.96 -5.46 -9.82
C TYR A 53 -1.70 -6.48 -8.70
N PHE A 54 -0.52 -6.46 -8.09
CA PHE A 54 -0.18 -7.39 -7.00
C PHE A 54 -0.97 -7.12 -5.72
N LEU A 55 -1.16 -5.84 -5.38
CA LEU A 55 -2.00 -5.46 -4.23
C LEU A 55 -3.43 -5.97 -4.41
N LEU A 56 -3.99 -5.82 -5.61
CA LEU A 56 -5.33 -6.29 -5.92
C LEU A 56 -5.46 -7.81 -5.84
N LEU A 57 -4.45 -8.59 -6.19
CA LEU A 57 -4.47 -10.05 -5.97
C LEU A 57 -4.68 -10.38 -4.48
N ILE A 58 -3.96 -9.67 -3.61
CA ILE A 58 -4.04 -9.86 -2.15
C ILE A 58 -5.39 -9.39 -1.61
N ILE A 59 -5.84 -8.20 -2.03
CA ILE A 59 -7.13 -7.62 -1.63
C ILE A 59 -8.29 -8.52 -2.06
N ASN A 60 -8.30 -8.99 -3.31
CA ASN A 60 -9.34 -9.88 -3.83
C ASN A 60 -9.38 -11.20 -3.05
N LYS A 61 -8.22 -11.82 -2.78
CA LYS A 61 -8.13 -13.04 -1.98
C LYS A 61 -8.67 -12.82 -0.56
N SER A 62 -8.28 -11.71 0.07
CA SER A 62 -8.66 -11.37 1.43
C SER A 62 -10.16 -11.05 1.53
N THR A 63 -10.72 -10.36 0.53
CA THR A 63 -12.16 -10.07 0.42
C THR A 63 -12.98 -11.35 0.35
N ARG A 64 -12.61 -12.30 -0.53
CA ARG A 64 -13.29 -13.60 -0.62
C ARG A 64 -13.27 -14.35 0.72
N ARG A 65 -12.10 -14.37 1.39
CA ARG A 65 -11.94 -15.03 2.70
C ARG A 65 -12.78 -14.36 3.79
N ALA A 66 -12.87 -13.03 3.77
CA ALA A 66 -13.69 -12.27 4.72
C ALA A 66 -15.18 -12.59 4.57
N LEU A 67 -15.67 -12.61 3.32
CA LEU A 67 -17.06 -12.95 3.02
C LEU A 67 -17.39 -14.41 3.40
N ALA A 68 -16.50 -15.36 3.13
CA ALA A 68 -16.67 -16.75 3.56
C ALA A 68 -16.78 -16.87 5.09
N ARG A 69 -15.87 -16.24 5.85
CA ARG A 69 -15.90 -16.24 7.33
C ARG A 69 -17.17 -15.64 7.91
N LYS A 70 -17.75 -14.64 7.25
CA LYS A 70 -19.05 -14.07 7.64
C LYS A 70 -20.17 -15.10 7.49
N LEU A 71 -20.18 -15.87 6.39
CA LEU A 71 -21.17 -16.92 6.15
C LEU A 71 -21.05 -18.05 7.19
N ASP A 72 -19.83 -18.36 7.63
CA ASP A 72 -19.56 -19.36 8.68
C ASP A 72 -19.95 -18.88 10.10
N GLY A 73 -20.57 -17.70 10.24
CA GLY A 73 -21.01 -17.14 11.52
C GLY A 73 -19.89 -16.62 12.40
N LEU A 74 -18.68 -16.44 11.86
CA LEU A 74 -17.52 -15.99 12.64
C LEU A 74 -17.62 -14.48 12.94
N ILE A 75 -17.81 -14.13 14.21
CA ILE A 75 -17.72 -12.75 14.69
C ILE A 75 -16.32 -12.54 15.27
N LEU A 76 -15.40 -11.98 14.49
CA LEU A 76 -14.13 -11.51 15.03
C LEU A 76 -14.35 -10.11 15.59
N MET A 77 -14.19 -9.96 16.91
CA MET A 77 -14.06 -8.63 17.51
C MET A 77 -12.77 -7.98 16.97
N ALA A 78 -12.86 -6.70 16.61
CA ALA A 78 -11.65 -5.97 16.22
C ALA A 78 -10.67 -5.98 17.38
N PRO A 79 -9.36 -6.20 17.14
CA PRO A 79 -8.33 -6.02 18.16
C PRO A 79 -8.48 -4.65 18.82
N HIS A 80 -8.20 -4.56 20.12
CA HIS A 80 -8.31 -3.30 20.88
C HIS A 80 -7.50 -2.14 20.28
N ASP A 81 -6.42 -2.44 19.55
CA ASP A 81 -5.53 -1.47 18.92
C ASP A 81 -5.88 -1.15 17.45
N TYR A 82 -7.01 -1.65 16.93
CA TYR A 82 -7.37 -1.52 15.51
C TYR A 82 -7.41 -0.06 15.03
N GLU A 83 -8.09 0.83 15.76
CA GLU A 83 -8.24 2.24 15.36
C GLU A 83 -6.92 3.01 15.49
N GLU A 84 -6.07 2.65 16.45
CA GLU A 84 -4.74 3.24 16.62
C GLU A 84 -3.84 2.85 15.44
N LYS A 85 -3.79 1.56 15.13
CA LYS A 85 -3.05 1.01 13.99
C LYS A 85 -3.53 1.57 12.66
N PHE A 86 -4.84 1.78 12.51
CA PHE A 86 -5.41 2.41 11.32
C PHE A 86 -4.93 3.87 11.14
N ARG A 87 -4.87 4.65 12.22
CA ARG A 87 -4.33 6.03 12.17
C ARG A 87 -2.84 6.08 11.79
N GLN A 88 -2.08 5.05 12.12
CA GLN A 88 -0.65 4.98 11.76
C GLN A 88 -0.40 4.76 10.26
N ILE A 89 -1.42 4.39 9.47
CA ILE A 89 -1.27 4.16 8.02
C ILE A 89 -0.81 5.44 7.30
N GLU A 90 -1.34 6.61 7.66
CA GLU A 90 -0.91 7.88 7.06
C GLU A 90 0.57 8.16 7.32
N THR A 91 1.05 7.92 8.54
CA THR A 91 2.47 8.11 8.92
C THR A 91 3.42 7.15 8.19
N VAL A 92 2.93 5.96 7.84
CA VAL A 92 3.71 4.99 7.04
C VAL A 92 3.74 5.44 5.58
N SER A 93 2.63 5.95 5.04
CA SER A 93 2.54 6.39 3.64
C SER A 93 3.47 7.57 3.29
N SER A 94 3.83 8.39 4.28
CA SER A 94 4.70 9.55 4.09
C SER A 94 6.20 9.24 4.10
N LYS A 95 6.59 7.96 4.26
CA LYS A 95 8.00 7.54 4.33
C LYS A 95 8.39 6.80 3.06
N SER A 96 9.48 7.24 2.44
CA SER A 96 10.15 6.50 1.37
C SER A 96 10.82 5.26 1.98
N PHE A 97 10.30 4.07 1.68
CA PHE A 97 10.95 2.82 2.07
C PHE A 97 12.05 2.48 1.07
N GLY A 98 13.20 2.02 1.56
CA GLY A 98 14.28 1.43 0.74
C GLY A 98 13.88 0.06 0.20
N TRP A 99 12.79 0.03 -0.55
CA TRP A 99 12.25 -1.15 -1.19
C TRP A 99 13.11 -1.50 -2.41
N VAL A 100 13.66 -2.71 -2.43
CA VAL A 100 14.28 -3.23 -3.64
C VAL A 100 13.15 -3.55 -4.61
N ASN A 101 13.04 -2.76 -5.68
CA ASN A 101 12.03 -2.97 -6.70
C ASN A 101 12.29 -4.33 -7.39
N PRO A 102 11.36 -5.30 -7.30
CA PRO A 102 11.48 -6.53 -8.07
C PRO A 102 11.42 -6.22 -9.58
N ASP A 103 12.14 -6.99 -10.39
CA ASP A 103 12.23 -6.76 -11.85
C ASP A 103 10.86 -6.66 -12.55
N HIS A 104 9.84 -7.37 -12.07
CA HIS A 104 8.49 -7.34 -12.64
C HIS A 104 7.65 -6.11 -12.25
N LEU A 105 8.17 -5.27 -11.35
CA LEU A 105 7.62 -3.96 -10.99
C LEU A 105 8.45 -2.82 -11.57
N GLU A 106 9.51 -3.11 -12.33
CA GLU A 106 10.27 -2.09 -13.04
C GLU A 106 9.46 -1.60 -14.23
N PRO A 107 9.19 -0.29 -14.34
CA PRO A 107 8.49 0.25 -15.49
C PRO A 107 9.37 0.15 -16.74
N SER A 108 8.75 -0.18 -17.87
CA SER A 108 9.44 -0.25 -19.15
C SER A 108 9.61 1.11 -19.82
N GLY A 109 8.78 2.09 -19.45
CA GLY A 109 8.75 3.45 -20.02
C GLY A 109 8.16 3.52 -21.43
N ILE A 110 7.90 2.38 -22.07
CA ILE A 110 7.45 2.26 -23.47
C ILE A 110 5.94 2.04 -23.62
N ARG A 111 5.22 1.78 -22.52
CA ARG A 111 3.77 1.54 -22.58
C ARG A 111 3.01 2.79 -23.01
N ASP A 112 1.91 2.57 -23.71
CA ASP A 112 0.97 3.64 -24.06
C ASP A 112 0.30 4.17 -22.78
N MET A 113 0.35 5.49 -22.58
CA MET A 113 -0.26 6.15 -21.43
C MET A 113 -1.79 6.04 -21.45
N ALA A 114 -2.42 5.91 -22.62
CA ALA A 114 -3.85 5.63 -22.69
C ALA A 114 -4.18 4.26 -22.11
N GLU A 115 -3.38 3.23 -22.42
CA GLU A 115 -3.53 1.88 -21.87
C GLU A 115 -3.26 1.86 -20.36
N VAL A 116 -2.18 2.50 -19.90
CA VAL A 116 -1.86 2.60 -18.46
C VAL A 116 -2.99 3.30 -17.70
N ARG A 117 -3.54 4.40 -18.24
CA ARG A 117 -4.68 5.11 -17.65
C ARG A 117 -5.93 4.24 -17.58
N ALA A 118 -6.24 3.52 -18.67
CA ALA A 118 -7.38 2.62 -18.71
C ALA A 118 -7.25 1.49 -17.66
N LEU A 119 -6.05 0.91 -17.53
CA LEU A 119 -5.75 -0.10 -16.52
C LEU A 119 -5.92 0.46 -15.10
N LEU A 120 -5.38 1.64 -14.79
CA LEU A 120 -5.53 2.27 -13.48
C LEU A 120 -7.01 2.56 -13.15
N LYS A 121 -7.82 2.99 -14.14
CA LYS A 121 -9.28 3.15 -13.97
C LYS A 121 -9.97 1.83 -13.62
N GLN A 122 -9.61 0.73 -14.29
CA GLN A 122 -10.14 -0.60 -13.97
C GLN A 122 -9.73 -1.04 -12.56
N GLN A 123 -8.47 -0.83 -12.18
CA GLN A 123 -7.94 -1.16 -10.86
C GLN A 123 -8.64 -0.35 -9.76
N PHE A 124 -8.88 0.94 -9.98
CA PHE A 124 -9.66 1.79 -9.08
C PHE A 124 -11.10 1.27 -8.92
N ALA A 125 -11.77 0.93 -10.03
CA ALA A 125 -13.12 0.35 -9.98
C ALA A 125 -13.14 -0.97 -9.19
N GLN A 126 -12.11 -1.82 -9.34
CA GLN A 126 -11.97 -3.06 -8.58
C GLN A 126 -11.79 -2.80 -7.08
N CYS A 127 -11.01 -1.80 -6.68
CA CYS A 127 -10.89 -1.38 -5.28
C CYS A 127 -12.23 -0.94 -4.70
N MET A 128 -12.96 -0.09 -5.44
CA MET A 128 -14.29 0.40 -5.03
C MET A 128 -15.31 -0.74 -4.91
N TYR A 129 -15.27 -1.69 -5.84
CA TYR A 129 -16.11 -2.88 -5.80
C TYR A 129 -15.81 -3.72 -4.54
N ASN A 130 -14.55 -4.07 -4.27
CA ASN A 130 -14.17 -4.80 -3.06
C ASN A 130 -14.62 -4.07 -1.78
N LEU A 131 -14.42 -2.75 -1.72
CA LEU A 131 -14.86 -1.94 -0.57
C LEU A 131 -16.38 -1.99 -0.38
N SER A 132 -17.16 -2.04 -1.46
CA SER A 132 -18.61 -2.17 -1.41
C SER A 132 -19.08 -3.52 -0.87
N LEU A 133 -18.33 -4.60 -1.15
CA LEU A 133 -18.58 -5.93 -0.60
C LEU A 133 -18.29 -6.00 0.90
N LEU A 134 -17.33 -5.21 1.37
CA LEU A 134 -16.88 -5.15 2.77
C LEU A 134 -17.50 -3.98 3.55
N LYS A 135 -18.63 -3.44 3.08
CA LYS A 135 -19.24 -2.20 3.59
C LYS A 135 -19.66 -2.26 5.06
N ASN A 136 -19.83 -3.44 5.64
CA ASN A 136 -20.20 -3.60 7.05
C ASN A 136 -18.98 -3.88 7.95
N GLY A 137 -17.76 -3.77 7.40
CA GLY A 137 -16.51 -4.01 8.12
C GLY A 137 -16.03 -5.46 8.07
N GLU A 138 -16.54 -6.26 7.13
CA GLU A 138 -16.15 -7.65 6.92
C GLU A 138 -14.64 -7.83 6.76
N GLY A 139 -13.92 -6.81 6.27
CA GLY A 139 -12.45 -6.83 6.14
C GLY A 139 -11.71 -7.13 7.45
N ARG A 140 -12.33 -6.86 8.61
CA ARG A 140 -11.76 -7.18 9.93
C ARG A 140 -11.67 -8.68 10.21
N LEU A 141 -12.43 -9.47 9.47
CA LEU A 141 -12.46 -10.92 9.63
C LEU A 141 -11.20 -11.59 9.09
N VAL A 142 -10.29 -10.86 8.43
CA VAL A 142 -9.07 -11.41 7.83
C VAL A 142 -7.85 -10.62 8.26
N LYS A 143 -6.88 -11.35 8.84
CA LYS A 143 -5.51 -10.89 8.98
C LYS A 143 -4.69 -11.46 7.83
N THR A 144 -4.00 -10.58 7.12
CA THR A 144 -3.04 -10.95 6.07
C THR A 144 -1.67 -10.51 6.53
N GLU A 145 -0.79 -11.49 6.75
CA GLU A 145 0.63 -11.26 6.96
C GLU A 145 1.33 -11.63 5.66
N MET A 146 2.15 -10.72 5.14
CA MET A 146 2.97 -10.99 3.96
C MET A 146 4.33 -11.49 4.43
N THR A 147 4.47 -12.81 4.56
CA THR A 147 5.77 -13.44 4.78
C THR A 147 6.38 -13.79 3.42
N ARG A 148 7.57 -13.27 3.10
CA ARG A 148 8.34 -13.73 1.93
C ARG A 148 9.10 -15.00 2.31
N GLU A 149 8.80 -16.11 1.65
CA GLU A 149 9.67 -17.29 1.66
C GLU A 149 10.75 -17.15 0.57
N ARG A 150 12.01 -17.24 1.00
CA ARG A 150 13.23 -17.57 0.22
C ARG A 150 13.83 -16.53 -0.76
N SER A 151 14.60 -15.60 -0.20
CA SER A 151 15.89 -15.14 -0.76
C SER A 151 16.67 -14.40 0.32
N ARG A 152 17.97 -14.68 0.46
CA ARG A 152 18.87 -14.11 1.48
C ARG A 152 19.08 -12.61 1.24
N LYS A 153 18.11 -11.79 1.65
CA LYS A 153 18.19 -10.37 2.02
C LYS A 153 16.79 -9.97 2.48
N THR A 154 16.59 -9.99 3.79
CA THR A 154 15.30 -9.77 4.43
C THR A 154 14.91 -8.29 4.39
N GLY A 155 14.24 -7.88 3.31
CA GLY A 155 13.42 -6.67 3.29
C GLY A 155 11.98 -7.05 3.62
N TYR A 156 11.53 -6.74 4.84
CA TYR A 156 10.13 -6.91 5.24
C TYR A 156 9.28 -5.85 4.51
N LEU A 157 8.53 -6.25 3.47
CA LEU A 157 7.25 -5.59 3.21
C LEU A 157 6.21 -6.30 4.03
N SER A 158 6.14 -5.90 5.28
CA SER A 158 4.81 -5.86 5.84
C SER A 158 4.09 -4.73 5.10
N ILE A 159 3.27 -5.06 4.11
CA ILE A 159 2.11 -4.21 3.83
C ILE A 159 1.21 -4.39 5.05
N HIS A 160 1.59 -3.69 6.11
CA HIS A 160 0.82 -3.54 7.30
C HIS A 160 -0.40 -2.71 6.89
N LEU A 161 -1.49 -3.39 6.53
CA LEU A 161 -2.82 -2.80 6.78
C LEU A 161 -3.00 -2.51 8.28
N PHE A 162 -2.11 -3.02 9.15
CA PHE A 162 -1.98 -2.72 10.57
C PHE A 162 -0.52 -2.96 11.06
N PRO A 163 0.16 -2.02 11.72
CA PRO A 163 1.53 -2.22 12.21
C PRO A 163 1.66 -3.31 13.28
N HIS A 164 2.79 -4.03 13.27
CA HIS A 164 3.20 -4.92 14.35
C HIS A 164 4.14 -4.16 15.31
N PRO A 165 3.96 -4.25 16.64
CA PRO A 165 4.92 -3.67 17.57
C PRO A 165 6.08 -4.63 17.77
N ALA A 166 7.26 -4.32 17.23
CA ALA A 166 8.49 -4.97 17.64
C ALA A 166 9.73 -4.14 17.25
N HIS A 167 10.01 -3.09 18.02
CA HIS A 167 11.37 -2.73 18.44
C HIS A 167 11.25 -1.90 19.72
N ARG A 168 11.30 -2.56 20.88
CA ARG A 168 11.69 -1.86 22.11
C ARG A 168 13.15 -1.42 21.92
N PRO A 169 13.50 -0.15 22.13
CA PRO A 169 14.90 0.19 22.31
C PRO A 169 15.43 -0.52 23.57
N PRO A 170 16.71 -0.96 23.59
CA PRO A 170 17.30 -1.51 24.80
C PRO A 170 17.27 -0.46 25.92
N PRO A 171 17.20 -0.87 27.20
CA PRO A 171 17.23 0.06 28.31
C PRO A 171 18.54 0.84 28.28
N VAL A 172 18.44 2.17 28.35
CA VAL A 172 19.58 3.06 28.51
C VAL A 172 20.18 2.82 29.89
N THR A 173 21.24 2.01 29.96
CA THR A 173 22.13 2.00 31.11
C THR A 173 22.94 3.28 31.10
N ASN A 174 22.66 4.15 32.07
CA ASN A 174 23.54 5.22 32.49
C ASN A 174 24.91 4.62 32.88
N ALA A 175 25.93 4.86 32.07
CA ALA A 175 27.32 4.79 32.50
C ALA A 175 28.05 5.98 31.88
N GLY A 176 28.39 6.91 32.76
CA GLY A 176 28.96 8.19 32.42
C GLY A 176 30.34 8.11 31.79
N ALA A 177 30.62 9.18 31.07
CA ALA A 177 31.91 9.61 30.59
C ALA A 177 33.02 9.56 31.65
N ALA A 178 34.20 9.13 31.21
CA ALA A 178 35.54 9.64 31.53
C ALA A 178 36.52 8.69 30.82
N ARG A 179 37.52 9.08 30.03
CA ARG A 179 38.31 10.29 29.82
C ARG A 179 39.08 10.03 28.51
N ALA A 180 39.11 10.97 27.57
CA ALA A 180 40.20 11.92 27.32
C ALA A 180 41.33 11.36 26.43
N ILE A 181 41.57 12.14 25.37
CA ILE A 181 42.59 12.04 24.30
C ILE A 181 42.21 11.11 23.14
#